data_AF-A0A7R8ZTA7-F1
#
_entry.id   AF-A0A7R8ZTA7-F1
#
_cell.length_a   1.000
_cell.length_b   1.000
_cell.length_c   1.000
_cell.angle_alpha   90.00
_cell.angle_beta   90.00
_cell.angle_gamma   90.00
#
_symmetry.space_group_name_H-M   'P 1'
#
loop_
_entity.id
_entity.type
_entity.pdbx_description
1 polymer ?
#
loop_
_entity_poly.entity_id
_entity_poly.type
_entity_poly.pdbx_seq_one_letter_code
_entity_poly.pdbx_strand_id
1 'polypeptide(L)'
;MSSQAVGVEDILSSALSGQIVPNREYLLQGSILDSACDVLLHRLRGLCDNVENGPENFQEHEIVFTLPPMSGASQPGAGPGQQPLTFRIRRALDQGPDQGAAPIMLRYVGNTEMGDKNRQTVVRTCIDVACSREVVEFLRELGFQLEYEVMLKGFLFRKGRMKITVTKACKLEYEVMLKGFLFRKGRMKITVTKACKFPQGPGPKHPDGLEPISNSHLVELSVVAAMGQDAIGDEMKAFAEQLRPLVQLEKFDPRSFPVVS
;
A
#
# COMPACT_ATOMS: atom_id res chain seq x y z
N MET A 1 -9.06 -36.50 29.28
CA MET A 1 -8.87 -35.78 28.01
C MET A 1 -8.54 -34.33 28.35
N SER A 2 -7.25 -34.06 28.57
CA SER A 2 -6.73 -32.75 28.93
C SER A 2 -6.27 -32.04 27.67
N SER A 3 -7.00 -30.99 27.27
CA SER A 3 -6.59 -30.08 26.21
C SER A 3 -5.43 -29.23 26.73
N GLN A 4 -4.22 -29.45 26.18
CA GLN A 4 -3.09 -28.57 26.41
C GLN A 4 -3.27 -27.31 25.56
N ALA A 5 -3.29 -26.16 26.21
CA ALA A 5 -3.16 -24.87 25.56
C ALA A 5 -1.77 -24.79 24.92
N VAL A 6 -1.71 -24.78 23.59
CA VAL A 6 -0.47 -24.55 22.84
C VAL A 6 -0.03 -23.12 23.13
N GLY A 7 1.14 -22.97 23.74
CA GLY A 7 1.70 -21.66 24.05
C GLY A 7 1.99 -20.88 22.77
N VAL A 8 1.71 -19.58 22.78
CA VAL A 8 2.01 -18.66 21.66
C VAL A 8 3.50 -18.71 21.30
N GLU A 9 4.37 -19.00 22.28
CA GLU A 9 5.81 -19.19 22.11
C GLU A 9 6.17 -20.43 21.28
N ASP A 10 5.41 -21.53 21.40
CA ASP A 10 5.63 -22.74 20.60
C ASP A 10 5.21 -22.55 19.14
N ILE A 11 4.15 -21.75 18.91
CA ILE A 11 3.72 -21.35 17.56
C ILE A 11 4.75 -20.44 16.91
N LEU A 12 5.30 -19.47 17.64
CA LEU A 12 6.37 -18.59 17.16
C LEU A 12 7.65 -19.39 16.88
N SER A 13 8.02 -20.31 17.76
CA SER A 13 9.19 -21.18 17.59
C SER A 13 9.02 -22.16 16.43
N SER A 14 7.81 -22.67 16.20
CA SER A 14 7.46 -23.47 15.03
C SER A 14 7.43 -22.66 13.73
N ALA A 15 7.07 -21.36 13.79
CA ALA A 15 7.13 -20.44 12.67
C ALA A 15 8.55 -19.96 12.35
N LEU A 16 9.42 -19.90 13.36
CA LEU A 16 10.86 -19.61 13.22
C LEU A 16 11.65 -20.82 12.71
N SER A 17 11.23 -22.03 13.07
CA SER A 17 11.88 -23.31 12.67
C SER A 17 11.33 -23.87 11.36
N GLY A 18 10.06 -23.63 11.06
CA GLY A 18 9.56 -23.73 9.70
C GLY A 18 10.25 -22.64 8.90
N GLN A 19 11.01 -22.99 7.87
CA GLN A 19 11.56 -22.02 6.92
C GLN A 19 10.41 -21.24 6.26
N ILE A 20 9.87 -20.22 6.93
CA ILE A 20 9.15 -19.15 6.28
C ILE A 20 10.23 -18.47 5.46
N VAL A 21 10.42 -18.90 4.22
CA VAL A 21 11.33 -18.22 3.30
C VAL A 21 10.79 -16.81 3.19
N PRO A 22 11.48 -15.79 3.74
CA PRO A 22 10.95 -14.44 3.70
C PRO A 22 10.92 -14.03 2.24
N ASN A 23 9.72 -13.82 1.72
CA ASN A 23 9.57 -13.34 0.36
C ASN A 23 10.22 -11.97 0.25
N ARG A 24 10.98 -11.80 -0.83
CA ARG A 24 11.57 -10.51 -1.21
C ARG A 24 10.74 -9.91 -2.32
N GLU A 25 10.42 -8.63 -2.16
CA GLU A 25 9.86 -7.80 -3.20
C GLU A 25 11.02 -7.12 -3.94
N TYR A 26 11.09 -7.37 -5.24
CA TYR A 26 11.94 -6.64 -6.19
C TYR A 26 11.08 -5.53 -6.78
N LEU A 27 11.59 -4.30 -6.82
CA LEU A 27 10.81 -3.11 -7.14
C LEU A 27 11.58 -2.14 -8.04
N LEU A 28 10.90 -1.64 -9.06
CA LEU A 28 11.28 -0.46 -9.83
C LEU A 28 10.08 0.47 -9.95
N GLN A 29 10.34 1.78 -9.89
CA GLN A 29 9.30 2.80 -9.93
C GLN A 29 9.65 3.92 -10.89
N GLY A 30 8.61 4.56 -11.43
CA GLY A 30 8.71 5.74 -12.27
C GLY A 30 7.38 6.47 -12.28
N SER A 31 7.30 7.57 -13.02
CA SER A 31 6.05 8.30 -13.18
C SER A 31 5.88 8.80 -14.60
N ILE A 32 4.63 9.05 -14.97
CA ILE A 32 4.26 9.65 -16.25
C ILE A 32 3.22 10.75 -16.03
N LEU A 33 3.18 11.72 -16.94
CA LEU A 33 2.10 12.71 -16.98
C LEU A 33 0.80 12.07 -17.46
N ASP A 34 -0.34 12.65 -17.08
CA ASP A 34 -1.67 12.23 -17.54
C ASP A 34 -1.76 12.11 -19.07
N SER A 35 -1.14 13.06 -19.78
CA SER A 35 -1.12 13.09 -21.25
C SER A 35 -0.41 11.89 -21.90
N ALA A 36 0.44 11.19 -21.16
CA ALA A 36 1.18 10.01 -21.63
C ALA A 36 0.53 8.68 -21.21
N CYS A 37 -0.53 8.72 -20.40
CA CYS A 37 -1.14 7.52 -19.80
C CYS A 37 -1.65 6.56 -20.87
N ASP A 38 -2.50 7.03 -21.79
CA ASP A 38 -3.08 6.18 -22.83
C ASP A 38 -2.02 5.51 -23.72
N VAL A 39 -0.95 6.26 -24.04
CA VAL A 39 0.17 5.74 -24.84
C VAL A 39 0.90 4.63 -24.10
N LEU A 40 1.17 4.82 -22.80
CA LEU A 40 1.79 3.79 -21.97
C LEU A 40 0.89 2.55 -21.83
N LEU A 41 -0.40 2.74 -21.59
CA LEU A 41 -1.37 1.63 -21.46
C LEU A 41 -1.44 0.81 -22.75
N HIS A 42 -1.48 1.47 -23.91
CA HIS A 42 -1.44 0.80 -25.20
C HIS A 42 -0.14 -0.01 -25.40
N ARG A 43 1.01 0.56 -25.02
CA ARG A 43 2.30 -0.15 -25.07
C ARG A 43 2.33 -1.38 -24.15
N LEU A 44 1.84 -1.25 -22.92
CA LEU A 44 1.76 -2.35 -21.96
C LEU A 44 0.85 -3.48 -22.44
N ARG A 45 -0.29 -3.17 -23.07
CA ARG A 45 -1.16 -4.18 -23.70
C ARG A 45 -0.43 -5.04 -24.74
N GLY A 46 0.50 -4.45 -25.50
CA GLY A 46 1.28 -5.20 -26.49
C GLY A 46 2.45 -6.01 -25.90
N LEU A 47 2.84 -5.78 -24.65
CA LEU A 47 4.00 -6.41 -24.01
C LEU A 47 3.63 -7.41 -22.89
N CYS A 48 2.44 -7.27 -22.32
CA CYS A 48 1.94 -8.05 -21.18
C CYS A 48 0.98 -9.15 -21.65
N ASP A 49 0.81 -10.17 -20.81
CA ASP A 49 0.09 -11.40 -21.16
C ASP A 49 -1.44 -11.20 -21.21
N ASN A 50 -1.94 -10.11 -20.63
CA ASN A 50 -3.37 -9.76 -20.57
C ASN A 50 -3.91 -9.20 -21.91
N VAL A 51 -3.38 -9.65 -23.06
CA VAL A 51 -3.71 -9.10 -24.39
C VAL A 51 -5.20 -9.20 -24.72
N GLU A 52 -5.85 -10.31 -24.34
CA GLU A 52 -7.26 -10.58 -24.69
C GLU A 52 -8.27 -9.95 -23.74
N ASN A 53 -7.95 -9.81 -22.44
CA ASN A 53 -8.89 -9.31 -21.42
C ASN A 53 -8.80 -7.79 -21.19
N GLY A 54 -7.78 -7.13 -21.76
CA GLY A 54 -7.49 -5.72 -21.48
C GLY A 54 -6.88 -5.51 -20.09
N PRO A 55 -6.61 -4.25 -19.71
CA PRO A 55 -6.07 -3.93 -18.40
C PRO A 55 -7.09 -4.22 -17.30
N GLU A 56 -6.63 -4.86 -16.22
CA GLU A 56 -7.45 -5.07 -15.03
C GLU A 56 -7.50 -3.76 -14.26
N ASN A 57 -8.70 -3.18 -14.07
CA ASN A 57 -8.84 -2.00 -13.24
C ASN A 57 -8.79 -2.42 -11.77
N PHE A 58 -8.18 -1.58 -10.95
CA PHE A 58 -8.26 -1.72 -9.50
C PHE A 58 -8.50 -0.36 -8.84
N GLN A 59 -9.22 -0.42 -7.72
CA GLN A 59 -9.40 0.66 -6.78
C GLN A 59 -9.10 0.09 -5.40
N GLU A 60 -8.06 0.65 -4.78
CA GLU A 60 -7.60 0.26 -3.46
C GLU A 60 -7.64 1.47 -2.54
N HIS A 61 -8.06 1.21 -1.30
CA HIS A 61 -7.91 2.15 -0.22
C HIS A 61 -6.70 1.72 0.62
N GLU A 62 -5.66 2.55 0.63
CA GLU A 62 -4.45 2.30 1.37
C GLU A 62 -4.35 3.18 2.61
N ILE A 63 -4.04 2.56 3.75
CA ILE A 63 -3.81 3.22 5.04
C ILE A 63 -2.41 2.86 5.52
N VAL A 64 -1.61 3.84 5.90
CA VAL A 64 -0.23 3.62 6.35
C VAL A 64 -0.09 4.00 7.81
N PHE A 65 0.46 3.06 8.58
CA PHE A 65 0.70 3.17 10.01
C PHE A 65 2.19 3.07 10.29
N THR A 66 2.70 3.96 11.13
CA THR A 66 4.09 3.96 11.58
C THR A 66 4.17 3.88 13.09
N LEU A 67 5.06 3.06 13.61
CA LEU A 67 5.47 3.08 15.01
C LEU A 67 6.82 3.80 15.08
N PRO A 68 6.88 4.99 15.72
CA PRO A 68 8.13 5.70 15.92
C PRO A 68 9.15 4.83 16.66
N PRO A 69 10.45 5.00 16.38
CA PRO A 69 11.49 4.28 17.11
C PRO A 69 11.36 4.58 18.61
N MET A 70 11.30 3.52 19.41
CA MET A 70 11.08 3.61 20.85
C MET A 70 12.30 4.27 21.50
N SER A 71 12.20 5.54 21.86
CA SER A 71 13.30 6.40 22.31
C SER A 71 13.88 6.06 23.70
N GLY A 72 13.75 4.82 24.16
CA GLY A 72 14.19 4.39 25.49
C GLY A 72 14.62 2.92 25.63
N ALA A 73 14.46 2.09 24.60
CA ALA A 73 14.98 0.72 24.60
C ALA A 73 16.32 0.71 23.86
N SER A 74 17.39 1.05 24.57
CA SER A 74 18.76 0.77 24.12
C SER A 74 18.94 -0.74 24.02
N GLN A 75 18.53 -1.34 22.90
CA GLN A 75 18.93 -2.69 22.56
C GLN A 75 20.46 -2.70 22.51
N PRO A 76 21.16 -3.51 23.34
CA PRO A 76 22.60 -3.60 23.29
C PRO A 76 22.99 -4.21 21.93
N GLY A 77 23.48 -3.38 21.01
CA GLY A 77 23.82 -3.76 19.64
C GLY A 77 23.11 -2.95 18.53
N ALA A 78 22.14 -2.09 18.87
CA ALA A 78 21.48 -1.24 17.88
C ALA A 78 22.39 -0.04 17.51
N GLY A 79 22.91 -0.04 16.29
CA GLY A 79 23.66 1.07 15.72
C GLY A 79 22.82 2.36 15.58
N PRO A 80 23.45 3.52 15.33
CA PRO A 80 22.76 4.79 15.19
C PRO A 80 21.83 4.76 13.96
N GLY A 81 20.51 4.86 14.18
CA GLY A 81 19.51 5.00 13.10
C GLY A 81 18.40 3.95 13.06
N GLN A 82 17.73 3.64 14.20
CA GLN A 82 16.52 2.81 14.16
C GLN A 82 15.44 3.50 13.30
N GLN A 83 15.04 2.82 12.23
CA GLN A 83 13.98 3.28 11.34
C GLN A 83 12.60 2.97 11.94
N PRO A 84 11.58 3.82 11.73
CA PRO A 84 10.23 3.55 12.20
C PRO A 84 9.66 2.29 11.54
N LEU A 85 8.96 1.48 12.33
CA LEU A 85 8.29 0.28 11.84
C LEU A 85 7.02 0.68 11.09
N THR A 86 6.86 0.26 9.84
CA THR A 86 5.76 0.68 8.97
C THR A 86 4.88 -0.50 8.56
N PHE A 87 3.56 -0.33 8.67
CA PHE A 87 2.54 -1.23 8.16
C PHE A 87 1.64 -0.51 7.14
N ARG A 88 1.27 -1.21 6.07
CA ARG A 88 0.33 -0.73 5.06
C ARG A 88 -0.90 -1.64 5.07
N ILE A 89 -2.08 -1.07 5.24
CA ILE A 89 -3.35 -1.78 5.11
C ILE A 89 -3.91 -1.46 3.74
N ARG A 90 -4.25 -2.48 2.94
CA ARG A 90 -4.86 -2.34 1.62
C ARG A 90 -6.24 -2.99 1.59
N ARG A 91 -7.22 -2.25 1.08
CA ARG A 91 -8.60 -2.70 0.93
C ARG A 91 -9.02 -2.52 -0.52
N ALA A 92 -9.31 -3.61 -1.22
CA ALA A 92 -9.87 -3.54 -2.57
C ALA A 92 -11.33 -3.09 -2.51
N LEU A 93 -11.71 -2.15 -3.37
CA LEU A 93 -13.07 -1.58 -3.45
C LEU A 93 -13.84 -2.01 -4.71
N ASP A 94 -13.16 -2.54 -5.72
CA ASP A 94 -13.72 -2.83 -7.05
C ASP A 94 -14.59 -4.10 -7.15
N GLN A 95 -15.05 -4.63 -6.02
CA GLN A 95 -15.86 -5.84 -6.01
C GLN A 95 -17.35 -5.49 -6.06
N GLY A 96 -18.01 -5.92 -7.13
CA GLY A 96 -19.44 -5.75 -7.31
C GLY A 96 -20.25 -6.37 -6.15
N PRO A 97 -21.52 -5.98 -5.99
CA PRO A 97 -22.34 -6.36 -4.83
C PRO A 97 -22.52 -7.88 -4.63
N ASP A 98 -22.29 -8.69 -5.66
CA ASP A 98 -22.41 -10.16 -5.64
C ASP A 98 -21.08 -10.88 -5.34
N GLN A 99 -19.95 -10.17 -5.27
CA GLN A 99 -18.65 -10.73 -4.89
C GLN A 99 -18.39 -10.34 -3.44
N GLY A 100 -18.40 -11.33 -2.53
CA GLY A 100 -18.18 -11.10 -1.10
C GLY A 100 -16.93 -10.26 -0.84
N ALA A 101 -16.95 -9.41 0.19
CA ALA A 101 -15.91 -8.41 0.43
C ALA A 101 -14.50 -9.04 0.44
N ALA A 102 -13.61 -8.53 -0.43
CA ALA A 102 -12.20 -8.88 -0.45
C ALA A 102 -11.58 -8.79 0.97
N PRO A 103 -10.68 -9.74 1.33
CA PRO A 103 -9.98 -9.66 2.59
C PRO A 103 -9.16 -8.38 2.66
N ILE A 104 -9.10 -7.77 3.84
CA ILE A 104 -8.24 -6.63 4.12
C ILE A 104 -6.81 -7.17 4.23
N MET A 105 -5.87 -6.58 3.50
CA MET A 105 -4.49 -7.06 3.51
C MET A 105 -3.62 -6.13 4.36
N LEU A 106 -3.04 -6.68 5.43
CA LEU A 106 -1.98 -6.02 6.19
C LEU A 106 -0.63 -6.41 5.59
N ARG A 107 0.18 -5.41 5.24
CA ARG A 107 1.50 -5.57 4.65
C ARG A 107 2.56 -4.97 5.55
N TYR A 108 3.54 -5.78 5.95
CA TYR A 108 4.81 -5.30 6.48
C TYR A 108 5.79 -5.11 5.32
N VAL A 109 6.54 -4.01 5.37
CA VAL A 109 7.62 -3.72 4.43
C VAL A 109 8.90 -3.46 5.23
N GLY A 110 9.89 -4.33 5.05
CA GLY A 110 11.19 -4.20 5.68
C GLY A 110 12.08 -3.16 5.01
N ASN A 111 13.26 -2.96 5.59
CA ASN A 111 14.25 -2.01 5.08
C ASN A 111 14.68 -2.36 3.65
N THR A 112 14.94 -1.31 2.87
CA THR A 112 15.44 -1.45 1.50
C THR A 112 16.94 -1.75 1.51
N GLU A 113 17.35 -2.76 0.75
CA GLU A 113 18.76 -3.07 0.51
C GLU A 113 19.34 -2.11 -0.56
N MET A 114 19.27 -0.80 -0.30
CA MET A 114 19.65 0.25 -1.27
C MET A 114 21.18 0.45 -1.40
N GLY A 115 21.98 -0.23 -0.57
CA GLY A 115 23.45 -0.09 -0.56
C GLY A 115 24.18 -0.87 -1.65
N ASP A 116 23.53 -1.84 -2.30
CA ASP A 116 24.17 -2.66 -3.33
C ASP A 116 24.02 -2.02 -4.72
N LYS A 117 25.10 -1.40 -5.19
CA LYS A 117 25.14 -0.75 -6.51
C LYS A 117 25.00 -1.76 -7.66
N ASN A 118 25.34 -3.03 -7.45
CA ASN A 118 25.34 -4.04 -8.52
C ASN A 118 23.92 -4.54 -8.85
N ARG A 119 22.97 -4.43 -7.91
CA ARG A 119 21.59 -4.85 -8.18
C ARG A 119 20.93 -3.93 -9.18
N GLN A 120 20.01 -4.44 -9.99
CA GLN A 120 19.26 -3.60 -10.93
C GLN A 120 17.98 -3.00 -10.32
N THR A 121 17.49 -3.57 -9.22
CA THR A 121 16.21 -3.20 -8.58
C THR A 121 16.37 -2.93 -7.10
N VAL A 122 15.38 -2.29 -6.48
CA VAL A 122 15.26 -2.23 -5.02
C VAL A 122 14.76 -3.58 -4.54
N VAL A 123 15.39 -4.11 -3.50
CA VAL A 123 14.99 -5.37 -2.87
C VAL A 123 14.71 -5.13 -1.40
N ARG A 124 13.58 -5.63 -0.93
CA ARG A 124 13.15 -5.51 0.47
C ARG A 124 12.34 -6.72 0.89
N THR A 125 12.33 -7.02 2.18
CA THR A 125 11.42 -8.03 2.73
C THR A 125 9.99 -7.50 2.69
N CYS A 126 9.05 -8.35 2.28
CA CYS A 126 7.63 -8.05 2.37
C CYS A 126 6.87 -9.22 2.98
N ILE A 127 5.88 -8.94 3.81
CA ILE A 127 4.98 -9.95 4.36
C ILE A 127 3.56 -9.41 4.20
N ASP A 128 2.69 -10.21 3.59
CA ASP A 128 1.27 -9.91 3.42
C ASP A 128 0.44 -10.91 4.24
N VAL A 129 -0.52 -10.41 5.02
CA VAL A 129 -1.45 -11.20 5.81
C VAL A 129 -2.87 -10.69 5.61
N ALA A 130 -3.81 -11.60 5.39
CA ALA A 130 -5.22 -11.27 5.36
C ALA A 130 -5.72 -11.03 6.80
N CYS A 131 -6.48 -9.95 7.00
CA CYS A 131 -6.97 -9.50 8.29
C CYS A 131 -8.47 -9.17 8.22
N SER A 132 -9.07 -9.10 9.40
CA SER A 132 -10.42 -8.59 9.58
C SER A 132 -10.44 -7.05 9.62
N ARG A 133 -11.62 -6.46 9.81
CA ARG A 133 -11.82 -5.00 9.77
C ARG A 133 -11.27 -4.28 10.99
N GLU A 134 -11.06 -5.01 12.07
CA GLU A 134 -10.61 -4.53 13.38
C GLU A 134 -9.09 -4.25 13.40
N VAL A 135 -8.35 -4.62 12.34
CA VAL A 135 -6.89 -4.43 12.24
C VAL A 135 -6.47 -2.96 12.46
N VAL A 136 -7.32 -2.01 12.06
CA VAL A 136 -7.06 -0.57 12.25
C VAL A 136 -7.08 -0.19 13.73
N GLU A 137 -8.04 -0.70 14.49
CA GLU A 137 -8.16 -0.44 15.92
C GLU A 137 -7.05 -1.16 16.68
N PHE A 138 -6.79 -2.42 16.32
CA PHE A 138 -5.68 -3.20 16.86
C PHE A 138 -4.32 -2.50 16.72
N LEU A 139 -3.98 -1.98 15.53
CA LEU A 139 -2.70 -1.26 15.35
C LEU A 139 -2.63 0.02 16.20
N ARG A 140 -3.73 0.75 16.35
CA ARG A 140 -3.78 1.94 17.20
C ARG A 140 -3.60 1.60 18.67
N GLU A 141 -4.20 0.52 19.15
CA GLU A 141 -4.02 0.00 20.51
C GLU A 141 -2.57 -0.43 20.77
N LEU A 142 -1.89 -0.94 19.75
CA LEU A 142 -0.44 -1.23 19.80
C LEU A 142 0.46 0.01 19.77
N GLY A 143 -0.10 1.22 19.63
CA GLY A 143 0.64 2.47 19.62
C GLY A 143 1.14 2.92 18.25
N PHE A 144 0.70 2.27 17.15
CA PHE A 144 0.97 2.77 15.81
C PHE A 144 0.19 4.05 15.55
N GLN A 145 0.84 4.97 14.86
CA GLN A 145 0.27 6.25 14.46
C GLN A 145 -0.09 6.20 12.98
N LEU A 146 -1.25 6.74 12.62
CA LEU A 146 -1.63 6.93 11.23
C LEU A 146 -0.72 7.97 10.60
N GLU A 147 -0.01 7.60 9.54
CA GLU A 147 0.85 8.50 8.78
C GLU A 147 0.05 9.18 7.66
N TYR A 148 -0.58 8.38 6.80
CA TYR A 148 -1.48 8.86 5.75
C TYR A 148 -2.50 7.80 5.31
N GLU A 149 -3.54 8.24 4.61
CA GLU A 149 -4.57 7.41 4.00
C GLU A 149 -4.84 7.94 2.58
N VAL A 150 -4.90 7.06 1.58
CA VAL A 150 -5.00 7.46 0.15
C VAL A 150 -5.87 6.49 -0.65
N MET A 151 -6.62 7.03 -1.60
CA MET A 151 -7.30 6.23 -2.62
C MET A 151 -6.38 6.03 -3.82
N LEU A 152 -6.17 4.79 -4.21
CA LEU A 152 -5.41 4.41 -5.39
C LEU A 152 -6.38 3.86 -6.42
N LYS A 153 -6.39 4.44 -7.62
CA LYS A 153 -7.15 3.92 -8.76
C LYS A 153 -6.20 3.74 -9.93
N GLY A 154 -6.27 2.60 -10.62
CA GLY A 154 -5.31 2.33 -11.66
C GLY A 154 -5.58 1.08 -12.47
N PHE A 155 -4.57 0.75 -13.27
CA PHE A 155 -4.54 -0.38 -14.16
C PHE A 155 -3.47 -1.37 -13.71
N LEU A 156 -3.77 -2.65 -13.77
CA LEU A 156 -2.90 -3.76 -13.45
C LEU A 156 -2.63 -4.60 -14.71
N PHE A 157 -1.35 -4.82 -14.99
CA PHE A 157 -0.86 -5.69 -16.05
C PHE A 157 0.05 -6.78 -15.48
N ARG A 158 0.08 -7.92 -16.15
CA ARG A 158 0.93 -9.06 -15.81
C ARG A 158 1.79 -9.48 -16.99
N LYS A 159 3.06 -9.77 -16.73
CA LYS A 159 3.98 -10.42 -17.67
C LYS A 159 4.75 -11.51 -16.93
N GLY A 160 4.34 -12.76 -17.11
CA GLY A 160 4.77 -13.88 -16.29
C GLY A 160 4.55 -13.58 -14.80
N ARG A 161 5.65 -13.53 -14.04
CA ARG A 161 5.66 -13.23 -12.59
C ARG A 161 5.70 -11.73 -12.28
N MET A 162 5.86 -10.87 -13.28
CA MET A 162 5.94 -9.43 -13.11
C MET A 162 4.55 -8.81 -13.01
N LYS A 163 4.39 -7.96 -12.00
CA LYS A 163 3.21 -7.14 -11.76
C LYS A 163 3.55 -5.70 -12.13
N ILE A 164 2.76 -5.10 -13.01
CA ILE A 164 2.90 -3.70 -13.41
C ILE A 164 1.62 -2.96 -13.02
N THR A 165 1.73 -1.90 -12.24
CA THR A 165 0.60 -1.01 -11.94
C THR A 165 0.84 0.39 -12.49
N VAL A 166 -0.20 0.98 -13.08
CA VAL A 166 -0.25 2.40 -13.48
C VAL A 166 -1.34 3.05 -12.63
N THR A 167 -0.94 3.84 -11.65
CA THR A 167 -1.79 4.21 -10.51
C THR A 167 -1.91 5.73 -10.38
N LYS A 168 -3.13 6.22 -10.24
CA LYS A 168 -3.43 7.59 -9.83
C LYS A 168 -3.78 7.59 -8.35
N ALA A 169 -3.13 8.46 -7.60
CA ALA A 169 -3.43 8.70 -6.21
C ALA A 169 -4.44 9.84 -6.09
N CYS A 170 -5.51 9.63 -5.32
CA CYS A 170 -6.57 10.59 -5.09
C CYS A 170 -6.74 10.86 -3.59
N LYS A 171 -7.09 12.11 -3.24
CA LYS A 171 -7.38 12.50 -1.86
C LYS A 171 -8.68 11.87 -1.40
N LEU A 172 -8.73 11.48 -0.13
CA LEU A 172 -10.00 11.27 0.56
C LEU A 172 -10.48 12.60 1.12
N GLU A 173 -11.47 13.20 0.46
CA GLU A 173 -12.24 14.29 1.07
C GLU A 173 -13.35 13.69 1.93
N TYR A 174 -13.22 13.82 3.26
CA TYR A 174 -14.31 13.53 4.18
C TYR A 174 -14.95 14.83 4.65
N GLU A 175 -16.23 15.04 4.39
CA GLU A 175 -17.01 16.03 5.14
C GLU A 175 -17.51 15.40 6.45
N VAL A 176 -17.12 16.02 7.57
CA VAL A 176 -17.61 15.63 8.92
C VAL A 176 -18.78 16.53 9.28
N MET A 177 -19.98 15.96 9.33
CA MET A 177 -21.16 16.66 9.84
C MET A 177 -21.38 16.29 11.30
N LEU A 178 -21.42 17.30 12.17
CA LEU A 178 -21.78 17.14 13.57
C LEU A 178 -23.29 17.30 13.72
N LYS A 179 -24.01 16.20 13.95
CA LYS A 179 -25.44 16.23 14.29
C LYS A 179 -25.61 15.98 15.77
N GLY A 180 -26.35 16.85 16.45
CA GLY A 180 -26.46 16.77 17.90
C GLY A 180 -27.46 17.73 18.50
N PHE A 181 -27.65 17.58 19.80
CA PHE A 181 -28.53 18.42 20.60
C PHE A 181 -27.72 19.48 21.32
N LEU A 182 -28.31 20.67 21.39
CA LEU A 182 -27.76 21.78 22.14
C LEU A 182 -28.67 22.10 23.32
N PHE A 183 -28.13 21.97 24.53
CA PHE A 183 -28.83 22.32 25.76
C PHE A 183 -28.27 23.62 26.33
N ARG A 184 -29.15 24.44 26.89
CA ARG A 184 -28.77 25.67 27.61
C ARG A 184 -29.37 25.67 29.01
N LYS A 185 -28.55 26.03 30.00
CA LYS A 185 -29.01 26.36 31.36
C LYS A 185 -28.38 27.68 31.78
N GLY A 186 -29.16 28.76 31.73
CA GLY A 186 -28.65 30.12 31.94
C GLY A 186 -27.58 30.48 30.91
N ARG A 187 -26.39 30.88 31.40
CA ARG A 187 -25.22 31.19 30.55
C ARG A 187 -24.46 29.95 30.09
N MET A 188 -24.83 28.76 30.56
CA MET A 188 -24.11 27.53 30.28
C MET A 188 -24.67 26.86 29.02
N LYS A 189 -23.79 26.51 28.09
CA LYS A 189 -24.10 25.84 26.82
C LYS A 189 -23.46 24.44 26.82
N ILE A 190 -24.27 23.41 26.63
CA ILE A 190 -23.83 22.01 26.56
C ILE A 190 -24.20 21.48 25.17
N THR A 191 -23.21 20.93 24.44
CA THR A 191 -23.40 20.38 23.10
C THR A 191 -23.14 18.88 23.14
N VAL A 192 -24.12 18.08 22.72
CA VAL A 192 -23.99 16.61 22.60
C VAL A 192 -24.11 16.26 21.13
N THR A 193 -22.98 15.99 20.48
CA THR A 193 -22.90 15.75 19.03
C THR A 193 -22.34 14.37 18.71
N LYS A 194 -22.99 13.68 17.78
CA LYS A 194 -22.45 12.50 17.11
C LYS A 194 -21.78 12.95 15.82
N ALA A 195 -20.50 12.64 15.67
CA ALA A 195 -19.79 12.87 14.41
C ALA A 195 -20.19 11.77 13.41
N CYS A 196 -20.71 12.19 12.26
CA CYS A 196 -21.04 11.29 11.17
C CYS A 196 -20.17 11.63 9.96
N LYS A 197 -19.50 10.63 9.38
CA LYS A 197 -18.86 10.74 8.06
C LYS A 197 -19.96 10.71 7.01
N PHE A 198 -20.05 11.73 6.16
CA PHE A 198 -20.93 11.70 4.99
C PHE A 198 -20.09 11.47 3.73
N PRO A 199 -20.49 10.55 2.82
CA PRO A 199 -20.09 10.66 1.42
C PRO A 199 -20.74 11.93 0.83
N GLN A 200 -20.01 12.68 0.00
CA GLN A 200 -20.31 14.05 -0.44
C GLN A 200 -21.77 14.31 -0.92
N GLY A 201 -22.19 15.56 -0.72
CA GLY A 201 -23.53 16.12 -0.89
C GLY A 201 -24.04 16.40 -2.34
N PRO A 202 -25.06 17.26 -2.50
CA PRO A 202 -25.90 17.35 -3.70
C PRO A 202 -25.31 18.30 -4.75
N GLY A 203 -24.27 17.86 -5.47
CA GLY A 203 -23.73 18.51 -6.67
C GLY A 203 -23.90 17.65 -7.93
N PRO A 204 -23.84 18.23 -9.15
CA PRO A 204 -23.96 17.45 -10.38
C PRO A 204 -22.80 16.45 -10.49
N LYS A 205 -23.20 15.21 -10.75
CA LYS A 205 -22.45 13.98 -10.52
C LYS A 205 -21.40 13.74 -11.61
N HIS A 206 -20.13 13.63 -11.23
CA HIS A 206 -19.23 12.71 -11.93
C HIS A 206 -19.22 11.40 -11.12
N PRO A 207 -19.36 10.22 -11.74
CA PRO A 207 -19.45 8.93 -11.03
C PRO A 207 -18.18 8.54 -10.22
N ASP A 208 -17.12 9.37 -10.26
CA ASP A 208 -15.81 9.18 -9.62
C ASP A 208 -15.43 10.42 -8.77
N GLY A 209 -16.17 10.75 -7.71
CA GLY A 209 -15.98 11.97 -6.89
C GLY A 209 -14.68 12.07 -6.05
N LEU A 210 -13.55 11.57 -6.56
CA LEU A 210 -12.24 11.63 -5.91
C LEU A 210 -11.36 12.66 -6.63
N GLU A 211 -10.83 13.64 -5.88
CA GLU A 211 -9.88 14.63 -6.43
C GLU A 211 -8.47 14.01 -6.55
N PRO A 212 -7.83 14.06 -7.73
CA PRO A 212 -6.47 13.56 -7.87
C PRO A 212 -5.46 14.44 -7.12
N ILE A 213 -4.41 13.81 -6.58
CA ILE A 213 -3.35 14.51 -5.84
C ILE A 213 -2.37 15.19 -6.79
N SER A 214 -2.24 14.71 -8.02
CA SER A 214 -1.36 15.29 -9.04
C SER A 214 -1.82 14.98 -10.47
N ASN A 215 -1.16 15.62 -11.44
CA ASN A 215 -1.34 15.39 -12.88
C ASN A 215 -0.45 14.26 -13.42
N SER A 216 -0.10 13.29 -12.57
CA SER A 216 0.79 12.20 -12.90
C SER A 216 0.25 10.86 -12.42
N HIS A 217 0.65 9.79 -13.10
CA HIS A 217 0.45 8.42 -12.66
C HIS A 217 1.78 7.84 -12.16
N LEU A 218 1.72 7.13 -11.03
CA LEU A 218 2.81 6.29 -10.54
C LEU A 218 2.82 4.98 -11.33
N VAL A 219 3.97 4.62 -11.88
CA VAL A 219 4.20 3.35 -12.54
C VAL A 219 5.10 2.49 -11.66
N GLU A 220 4.61 1.34 -11.25
CA GLU A 220 5.34 0.40 -10.40
C GLU A 220 5.48 -0.95 -11.10
N LEU A 221 6.72 -1.46 -11.16
CA LEU A 221 7.05 -2.80 -11.63
C LEU A 221 7.59 -3.59 -10.43
N SER A 222 6.92 -4.69 -10.10
CA SER A 222 7.26 -5.50 -8.92
C SER A 222 7.17 -7.01 -9.16
N VAL A 223 8.02 -7.74 -8.44
CA VAL A 223 8.02 -9.21 -8.37
C VAL A 223 8.20 -9.61 -6.91
N VAL A 224 7.39 -10.55 -6.44
CA VAL A 224 7.59 -11.21 -5.13
C VAL A 224 8.15 -12.60 -5.37
N ALA A 225 9.30 -12.90 -4.78
CA ALA A 225 9.97 -14.18 -4.95
C ALA A 225 10.74 -14.62 -3.70
N ALA A 226 11.06 -15.91 -3.65
CA ALA A 226 11.95 -16.46 -2.65
C ALA A 226 13.35 -15.80 -2.67
N MET A 227 14.04 -15.86 -1.54
CA MET A 227 15.40 -15.33 -1.39
C MET A 227 16.39 -16.02 -2.36
N GLY A 228 17.36 -15.27 -2.89
CA GLY A 228 18.44 -15.80 -3.74
C GLY A 228 18.16 -15.85 -5.25
N GLN A 229 17.08 -15.22 -5.73
CA GLN A 229 16.76 -15.14 -7.16
C GLN A 229 17.30 -13.87 -7.82
N ASP A 230 18.62 -13.74 -7.94
CA ASP A 230 19.27 -12.50 -8.41
C ASP A 230 18.93 -12.14 -9.87
N ALA A 231 18.68 -13.14 -10.72
CA ALA A 231 18.32 -12.96 -12.13
C ALA A 231 17.02 -12.15 -12.35
N ILE A 232 16.13 -12.10 -11.35
CA ILE A 232 14.89 -11.31 -11.42
C ILE A 232 15.19 -9.84 -11.67
N GLY A 233 16.25 -9.30 -11.05
CA GLY A 233 16.61 -7.90 -11.21
C GLY A 233 16.94 -7.56 -12.67
N ASP A 234 17.69 -8.43 -13.34
CA ASP A 234 18.09 -8.26 -14.73
C ASP A 234 16.90 -8.40 -15.68
N GLU A 235 16.02 -9.39 -15.45
CA GLU A 235 14.78 -9.57 -16.22
C GLU A 235 13.87 -8.34 -16.10
N MET A 236 13.68 -7.82 -14.88
CA MET A 236 12.89 -6.61 -14.63
C MET A 236 13.49 -5.39 -15.34
N LYS A 237 14.81 -5.26 -15.32
CA LYS A 237 15.50 -4.16 -16.00
C LYS A 237 15.36 -4.25 -17.51
N ALA A 238 15.53 -5.45 -18.08
CA ALA A 238 15.34 -5.69 -19.51
C ALA A 238 13.91 -5.39 -19.98
N PHE A 239 12.91 -5.70 -19.15
CA PHE A 239 11.53 -5.30 -19.42
C PHE A 239 11.34 -3.79 -19.31
N ALA A 240 11.88 -3.14 -18.27
CA ALA A 240 11.80 -1.70 -18.08
C ALA A 240 12.40 -0.91 -19.27
N GLU A 241 13.50 -1.38 -19.87
CA GLU A 241 14.08 -0.73 -21.05
C GLU A 241 13.14 -0.75 -22.27
N GLN A 242 12.24 -1.74 -22.40
CA GLN A 242 11.25 -1.80 -23.50
C GLN A 242 10.13 -0.76 -23.38
N LEU A 243 10.01 -0.12 -22.20
CA LEU A 243 9.07 0.96 -21.92
C LEU A 243 9.67 2.34 -22.20
N ARG A 244 10.97 2.44 -22.48
CA ARG A 244 11.59 3.71 -22.84
C ARG A 244 11.21 4.10 -24.28
N PRO A 245 11.02 5.41 -24.56
CA PRO A 245 11.18 6.54 -23.63
C PRO A 245 9.92 6.91 -22.83
N LEU A 246 8.83 6.13 -22.91
CA LEU A 246 7.53 6.49 -22.34
C LEU A 246 7.56 6.63 -20.81
N VAL A 247 8.29 5.73 -20.14
CA VAL A 247 8.54 5.79 -18.70
C VAL A 247 9.94 5.28 -18.39
N GLN A 248 10.61 5.95 -17.46
CA GLN A 248 11.90 5.53 -16.92
C GLN A 248 11.67 4.92 -15.54
N LEU A 249 11.88 3.61 -15.43
CA LEU A 249 11.73 2.88 -14.17
C LEU A 249 13.11 2.70 -13.53
N GLU A 250 13.25 3.17 -12.29
CA GLU A 250 14.50 3.21 -11.54
C GLU A 250 14.32 2.74 -10.11
N LYS A 251 15.45 2.64 -9.40
CA LYS A 251 15.47 2.41 -7.95
C LYS A 251 15.07 3.71 -7.26
N PHE A 252 13.85 3.77 -6.76
CA PHE A 252 13.38 4.89 -5.95
C PHE A 252 13.38 4.49 -4.47
N ASP A 253 13.66 5.44 -3.57
CA ASP A 253 13.43 5.19 -2.14
C ASP A 253 11.93 5.27 -1.89
N PRO A 254 11.25 4.18 -1.48
CA PRO A 254 9.80 4.18 -1.27
C PRO A 254 9.36 5.21 -0.20
N ARG A 255 10.29 5.68 0.65
CA ARG A 255 10.06 6.68 1.69
C ARG A 255 10.16 8.11 1.17
N SER A 256 10.74 8.33 -0.01
CA SER A 256 10.86 9.65 -0.63
C SER A 256 9.67 10.00 -1.53
N PHE A 257 8.52 9.33 -1.37
CA PHE A 257 7.25 9.83 -1.89
C PHE A 257 6.61 10.74 -0.82
N PRO A 258 6.90 12.05 -0.81
CA PRO A 258 6.00 12.99 -0.16
C PRO A 258 4.75 13.00 -1.02
N VAL A 259 3.66 12.41 -0.54
CA VAL A 259 2.33 12.62 -1.13
C VAL A 259 1.86 14.03 -0.77
N VAL A 260 2.70 15.07 -0.93
CA VAL A 260 2.32 16.48 -0.78
C VAL A 260 3.36 17.36 -1.47
N SER A 261 2.95 18.04 -2.55
CA SER A 261 3.28 19.44 -2.87
C SER A 261 2.27 19.95 -3.88
#